data_AF-A0A087L573-F1
#
_entry.id   AF-A0A087L573-F1
#
_cell.length_a   1.000
_cell.length_b   1.000
_cell.length_c   1.000
_cell.angle_alpha   90.00
_cell.angle_beta   90.00
_cell.angle_gamma   90.00
#
_symmetry.space_group_name_H-M   'P 1'
#
loop_
_entity.id
_entity.type
_entity.pdbx_description
1 polymer ?
#
loop_
_entity_poly.entity_id
_entity_poly.type
_entity_poly.pdbx_seq_one_letter_code
_entity_poly.pdbx_strand_id
1 'polypeptide(L)'
;MLKPTAQPFCCAALNACLDLQIHLLRWLCDPLTAAIDVTQGNLVPPLVPTQIEANWLWNFLHGRKQTRLEQAKLIAAMAPGEKQALLDWSDTVVALANQFQPAHSPWPTALPTISAASWTAFKSLMQAFYERGLKSGLPYKPDGTPVAVGGVCYAEYVKAFRDAHRLNPNLDAQEVCVLCGGPLGQTPEVDHWIAKSAFPLLSVCADNLLPICGECNSTANKGEKDVHTAGSFSDWFHPYLRPGNGGLRINYVLSERAVHCVAIVATDKPKADHLDQLLNLSDRWTRKFKAEYLAKQKELFNLKQRGRGPSDLASLQSYLTDYQVALDETGPDYEVRQALAAAILEPACLAAWHSELGLVT
;
A
#
# COMPACT_ATOMS: atom_id res chain seq x y z
N MET A 1 -8.90 -1.16 0.57
CA MET A 1 -8.60 -0.61 1.89
C MET A 1 -9.85 -0.74 2.73
N LEU A 2 -9.81 -1.64 3.69
CA LEU A 2 -10.91 -1.84 4.63
C LEU A 2 -10.66 -1.15 5.95
N LYS A 3 -9.40 -1.00 6.38
CA LYS A 3 -9.07 -0.33 7.64
C LYS A 3 -8.58 1.11 7.41
N PRO A 4 -8.77 2.02 8.37
CA PRO A 4 -8.20 3.36 8.30
C PRO A 4 -6.70 3.31 8.02
N THR A 5 -6.20 4.24 7.21
CA THR A 5 -4.78 4.33 6.86
C THR A 5 -4.32 5.77 6.96
N ALA A 6 -3.17 6.01 7.58
CA ALA A 6 -2.56 7.32 7.75
C ALA A 6 -1.04 7.23 7.57
N GLN A 7 -0.40 8.32 7.18
CA GLN A 7 1.06 8.33 7.09
C GLN A 7 1.69 8.19 8.50
N PRO A 8 2.65 7.28 8.72
CA PRO A 8 3.36 7.18 10.00
C PRO A 8 4.20 8.43 10.29
N PHE A 9 4.52 8.67 11.57
CA PHE A 9 5.23 9.88 12.02
C PHE A 9 6.59 10.12 11.34
N CYS A 10 7.23 9.06 10.82
CA CYS A 10 8.53 9.14 10.15
C CYS A 10 8.44 9.45 8.65
N CYS A 11 7.24 9.73 8.10
CA CYS A 11 7.07 10.08 6.69
C CYS A 11 7.75 11.40 6.29
N ALA A 12 8.01 12.32 7.23
CA ALA A 12 8.78 13.52 6.93
C ALA A 12 10.22 13.19 6.50
N ALA A 13 10.83 12.12 7.03
CA ALA A 13 12.13 11.61 6.57
C ALA A 13 12.09 11.10 5.12
N LEU A 14 10.99 10.44 4.72
CA LEU A 14 10.78 9.95 3.36
C LEU A 14 10.58 11.12 2.39
N ASN A 15 9.78 12.13 2.77
CA ASN A 15 9.58 13.33 1.97
C ASN A 15 10.87 14.12 1.77
N ALA A 16 11.65 14.33 2.84
CA ALA A 16 12.97 14.97 2.74
C ALA A 16 13.94 14.18 1.83
N CYS A 17 13.85 12.85 1.85
CA CYS A 17 14.64 12.00 0.95
C CYS A 17 14.18 12.09 -0.51
N LEU A 18 12.87 12.19 -0.77
CA LEU A 18 12.35 12.47 -2.10
C LEU A 18 12.84 13.84 -2.60
N ASP A 19 12.88 14.86 -1.75
CA ASP A 19 13.43 16.16 -2.10
C ASP A 19 14.92 16.07 -2.45
N LEU A 20 15.72 15.31 -1.68
CA LEU A 20 17.12 15.03 -2.01
C LEU A 20 17.29 14.31 -3.35
N GLN A 21 16.41 13.35 -3.65
CA GLN A 21 16.38 12.63 -4.92
C GLN A 21 16.07 13.58 -6.08
N ILE A 22 15.15 14.53 -5.90
CA ILE A 22 14.81 15.56 -6.89
C ILE A 22 15.97 16.55 -7.06
N HIS A 23 16.62 16.99 -5.98
CA HIS A 23 17.81 17.86 -6.06
C HIS A 23 18.94 17.21 -6.85
N LEU A 24 19.22 15.92 -6.58
CA LEU A 24 20.18 15.15 -7.38
C LEU A 24 19.77 15.13 -8.86
N LEU A 25 18.51 14.80 -9.16
CA LEU A 25 18.06 14.70 -10.55
C LEU A 25 18.17 16.04 -11.28
N ARG A 26 17.76 17.14 -10.65
CA ARG A 26 17.85 18.49 -11.19
C ARG A 26 19.29 18.89 -11.47
N TRP A 27 20.22 18.56 -10.58
CA TRP A 27 21.64 18.78 -10.83
C TRP A 27 22.15 18.00 -12.05
N LEU A 28 21.86 16.71 -12.12
CA LEU A 28 22.31 15.86 -13.21
C LEU A 28 21.69 16.28 -14.56
N CYS A 29 20.47 16.81 -14.53
CA CYS A 29 19.78 17.31 -15.71
C CYS A 29 19.98 18.80 -15.98
N ASP A 30 20.82 19.49 -15.21
CA ASP A 30 21.20 20.87 -15.54
C ASP A 30 21.94 20.87 -16.89
N PRO A 31 21.59 21.75 -17.85
CA PRO A 31 22.26 21.84 -19.14
C PRO A 31 23.78 22.06 -19.05
N LEU A 32 24.26 22.66 -17.97
CA LEU A 32 25.68 22.96 -17.73
C LEU A 32 26.44 21.81 -17.04
N THR A 33 25.74 20.86 -16.41
CA THR A 33 26.38 19.71 -15.75
C THR A 33 26.77 18.65 -16.76
N ALA A 34 28.05 18.28 -16.85
CA ALA A 34 28.53 17.14 -17.60
C ALA A 34 28.95 15.98 -16.68
N ALA A 35 29.24 14.81 -17.26
CA ALA A 35 29.70 13.64 -16.50
C ALA A 35 30.96 13.90 -15.67
N ILE A 36 31.85 14.77 -16.13
CA ILE A 36 33.08 15.13 -15.41
C ILE A 36 32.79 15.94 -14.14
N ASP A 37 31.64 16.63 -14.09
CA ASP A 37 31.25 17.49 -12.97
C ASP A 37 30.67 16.69 -11.81
N VAL A 38 30.31 15.42 -12.02
CA VAL A 38 29.79 14.53 -10.97
C VAL A 38 30.95 14.07 -10.07
N THR A 39 31.33 14.95 -9.15
CA THR A 39 32.45 14.79 -8.21
C THR A 39 32.04 15.17 -6.79
N GLN A 40 32.82 14.75 -5.80
CA GLN A 40 32.59 15.13 -4.40
C GLN A 40 32.69 16.64 -4.20
N GLY A 41 33.64 17.30 -4.88
CA GLY A 41 33.88 18.74 -4.73
C GLY A 41 32.72 19.59 -5.23
N ASN A 42 31.99 19.10 -6.24
CA ASN A 42 30.83 19.79 -6.79
C ASN A 42 29.53 19.42 -6.06
N LEU A 43 29.48 18.26 -5.39
CA LEU A 43 28.35 17.83 -4.58
C LEU A 43 28.42 18.45 -3.17
N VAL A 44 28.18 19.76 -3.09
CA VAL A 44 28.22 20.57 -1.85
C VAL A 44 27.08 21.60 -1.84
N PRO A 45 26.72 22.19 -0.69
CA PRO A 45 25.78 23.32 -0.67
C PRO A 45 26.25 24.48 -1.57
N PRO A 46 25.34 25.17 -2.28
CA PRO A 46 23.88 25.10 -2.16
C PRO A 46 23.21 24.04 -3.06
N LEU A 47 23.97 23.16 -3.73
CA LEU A 47 23.38 22.15 -4.63
C LEU A 47 22.42 21.21 -3.91
N VAL A 48 22.79 20.83 -2.69
CA VAL A 48 21.92 20.20 -1.70
C VAL A 48 21.85 21.10 -0.47
N PRO A 49 20.78 21.05 0.34
CA PRO A 49 20.56 22.04 1.39
C PRO A 49 21.66 22.09 2.46
N THR A 50 22.23 20.93 2.81
CA THR A 50 23.22 20.82 3.89
C THR A 50 24.45 19.96 3.53
N GLN A 51 25.54 20.18 4.26
CA GLN A 51 26.74 19.34 4.14
C GLN A 51 26.49 17.88 4.57
N ILE A 52 25.51 17.64 5.46
CA ILE A 52 25.12 16.29 5.88
C ILE A 52 24.58 15.51 4.68
N GLU A 53 23.65 16.11 3.95
CA GLU A 53 23.05 15.51 2.76
C GLU A 53 24.08 15.34 1.65
N ALA A 54 24.97 16.32 1.45
CA ALA A 54 26.09 16.21 0.51
C ALA A 54 26.99 15.01 0.79
N ASN A 55 27.42 14.86 2.05
CA ASN A 55 28.28 13.76 2.48
C ASN A 55 27.57 12.40 2.34
N TRP A 56 26.31 12.32 2.75
CA TRP A 56 25.53 11.09 2.62
C TRP A 56 25.34 10.72 1.16
N LEU A 57 24.97 11.68 0.31
CA LEU A 57 24.69 11.45 -1.10
C LEU A 57 25.96 11.05 -1.86
N TRP A 58 27.12 11.65 -1.55
CA TRP A 58 28.39 11.20 -2.11
C TRP A 58 28.70 9.74 -1.73
N ASN A 59 28.57 9.39 -0.45
CA ASN A 59 28.79 8.01 0.03
C ASN A 59 27.77 7.04 -0.59
N PHE A 60 26.54 7.48 -0.77
CA PHE A 60 25.51 6.73 -1.48
C PHE A 60 25.94 6.45 -2.92
N LEU A 61 26.41 7.45 -3.67
CA LEU A 61 26.87 7.27 -5.07
C LEU A 61 28.17 6.44 -5.17
N HIS A 62 29.16 6.70 -4.31
CA HIS A 62 30.51 6.10 -4.33
C HIS A 62 30.61 4.76 -3.56
N GLY A 63 29.50 4.17 -3.12
CA GLY A 63 29.55 2.92 -2.34
C GLY A 63 30.27 1.74 -3.05
N ARG A 64 30.40 0.59 -2.35
CA ARG A 64 31.26 -0.56 -2.71
C ARG A 64 31.21 -1.10 -4.16
N LYS A 65 30.17 -0.79 -4.93
CA LYS A 65 30.11 -0.98 -6.38
C LYS A 65 29.88 0.40 -6.99
N GLN A 66 30.82 0.91 -7.80
CA GLN A 66 30.78 2.26 -8.40
C GLN A 66 29.64 2.47 -9.41
N THR A 67 28.72 1.51 -9.51
CA THR A 67 27.62 1.50 -10.48
C THR A 67 26.69 2.70 -10.33
N ARG A 68 26.46 3.24 -9.11
CA ARG A 68 25.57 4.40 -8.91
C ARG A 68 26.21 5.71 -9.36
N LEU A 69 27.51 5.88 -9.10
CA LEU A 69 28.26 7.02 -9.63
C LEU A 69 28.32 7.00 -11.16
N GLU A 70 28.54 5.83 -11.75
CA GLU A 70 28.48 5.65 -13.22
C GLU A 70 27.09 5.96 -13.79
N GLN A 71 26.02 5.50 -13.13
CA GLN A 71 24.65 5.82 -13.52
C GLN A 71 24.38 7.33 -13.45
N ALA A 72 24.80 8.01 -12.38
CA ALA A 72 24.68 9.45 -12.25
C ALA A 72 25.43 10.19 -13.35
N LYS A 73 26.66 9.76 -13.66
CA LYS A 73 27.47 10.31 -14.76
C LYS A 73 26.81 10.11 -16.13
N LEU A 74 26.18 8.97 -16.36
CA LEU A 74 25.46 8.67 -17.59
C LEU A 74 24.27 9.62 -17.78
N ILE A 75 23.51 9.88 -16.71
CA ILE A 75 22.40 10.86 -16.72
C ILE A 75 22.94 12.27 -16.97
N ALA A 76 24.04 12.65 -16.31
CA ALA A 76 24.69 13.95 -16.53
C ALA A 76 25.23 14.15 -17.96
N ALA A 77 25.58 13.07 -18.66
CA ALA A 77 26.06 13.10 -20.03
C ALA A 77 24.96 13.20 -21.10
N MET A 78 23.68 13.15 -20.71
CA MET A 78 22.56 13.22 -21.66
C MET A 78 22.55 14.53 -22.44
N ALA A 79 22.00 14.48 -23.65
CA ALA A 79 21.79 15.69 -24.45
C ALA A 79 20.80 16.65 -23.75
N PRO A 80 20.89 17.97 -23.96
CA PRO A 80 20.01 18.94 -23.30
C PRO A 80 18.50 18.64 -23.47
N GLY A 81 18.09 18.17 -24.65
CA GLY A 81 16.69 17.78 -24.90
C GLY A 81 16.23 16.56 -24.09
N GLU A 82 17.11 15.57 -23.89
CA GLU A 82 16.81 14.40 -23.05
C GLU A 82 16.73 14.78 -21.57
N LYS A 83 17.63 15.67 -21.12
CA LYS A 83 17.61 16.23 -19.76
C LYS A 83 16.29 16.94 -19.47
N GLN A 84 15.85 17.81 -20.37
CA GLN A 84 14.57 18.51 -20.23
C GLN A 84 13.39 17.52 -20.23
N ALA A 85 13.36 16.56 -21.16
CA ALA A 85 12.30 15.56 -21.23
C ALA A 85 12.19 14.72 -19.95
N LEU A 86 13.32 14.37 -19.33
CA LEU A 86 13.33 13.65 -18.06
C LEU A 86 12.83 14.54 -16.91
N LEU A 87 13.20 15.82 -16.86
CA LEU A 87 12.73 16.75 -15.83
C LEU A 87 11.22 16.99 -15.91
N ASP A 88 10.69 17.27 -17.11
CA ASP A 88 9.25 17.52 -17.30
C ASP A 88 8.41 16.31 -16.88
N TRP A 89 8.87 15.11 -17.25
CA TRP A 89 8.25 13.86 -16.82
C TRP A 89 8.32 13.70 -15.29
N SER A 90 9.47 14.00 -14.71
CA SER A 90 9.72 13.85 -13.27
C SER A 90 8.90 14.79 -12.42
N ASP A 91 8.81 16.07 -12.80
CA ASP A 91 8.01 17.08 -12.11
C ASP A 91 6.52 16.70 -12.10
N THR A 92 6.03 16.07 -13.19
CA THR A 92 4.66 15.51 -13.23
C THR A 92 4.48 14.34 -12.27
N VAL A 93 5.47 13.42 -12.20
CA VAL A 93 5.40 12.21 -11.37
C VAL A 93 5.46 12.54 -9.88
N VAL A 94 6.35 13.44 -9.46
CA VAL A 94 6.49 13.79 -8.03
C VAL A 94 5.31 14.61 -7.52
N ALA A 95 4.56 15.26 -8.41
CA ALA A 95 3.29 15.93 -8.11
C ALA A 95 2.10 14.97 -7.94
N LEU A 96 2.34 13.75 -7.41
CA LEU A 96 1.33 12.69 -7.25
C LEU A 96 0.07 13.18 -6.52
N ALA A 97 0.21 13.95 -5.44
CA ALA A 97 -0.93 14.49 -4.69
C ALA A 97 -1.88 15.33 -5.55
N ASN A 98 -1.37 16.02 -6.57
CA ASN A 98 -2.18 16.83 -7.47
C ASN A 98 -3.12 15.97 -8.31
N GLN A 99 -2.76 14.71 -8.63
CA GLN A 99 -3.60 13.78 -9.39
C GLN A 99 -4.92 13.42 -8.68
N PHE A 100 -5.02 13.73 -7.38
CA PHE A 100 -6.20 13.47 -6.58
C PHE A 100 -7.06 14.71 -6.35
N GLN A 101 -6.66 15.86 -6.90
CA GLN A 101 -7.42 17.11 -6.89
C GLN A 101 -8.40 17.19 -8.08
N PRO A 102 -9.50 17.98 -7.98
CA PRO A 102 -10.48 18.13 -9.06
C PRO A 102 -9.89 18.60 -10.39
N ALA A 103 -8.88 19.47 -10.34
CA ALA A 103 -8.11 19.90 -11.50
C ALA A 103 -6.68 19.33 -11.39
N HIS A 104 -6.26 18.57 -12.39
CA HIS A 104 -4.93 17.95 -12.44
C HIS A 104 -4.43 17.85 -13.88
N SER A 105 -3.11 17.88 -14.03
CA SER A 105 -2.46 17.56 -15.30
C SER A 105 -2.47 16.05 -15.54
N PRO A 106 -2.55 15.58 -16.80
CA PRO A 106 -2.50 14.15 -17.09
C PRO A 106 -1.24 13.48 -16.53
N TRP A 107 -1.39 12.29 -15.97
CA TRP A 107 -0.25 11.45 -15.57
C TRP A 107 0.48 10.91 -16.80
N PRO A 108 1.81 10.72 -16.76
CA PRO A 108 2.55 10.20 -17.90
C PRO A 108 2.19 8.73 -18.16
N THR A 109 1.78 8.42 -19.39
CA THR A 109 1.53 7.04 -19.87
C THR A 109 2.66 6.49 -20.72
N ALA A 110 3.63 7.33 -21.07
CA ALA A 110 4.83 6.96 -21.81
C ALA A 110 6.09 7.30 -20.99
N LEU A 111 7.18 6.60 -21.30
CA LEU A 111 8.50 6.96 -20.80
C LEU A 111 8.94 8.32 -21.36
N PRO A 112 9.78 9.08 -20.63
CA PRO A 112 10.37 10.29 -21.19
C PRO A 112 11.20 9.94 -22.43
N THR A 113 11.25 10.87 -23.39
CA THR A 113 11.98 10.69 -24.65
C THR A 113 13.49 10.78 -24.42
N ILE A 114 14.06 9.73 -23.85
CA ILE A 114 15.49 9.56 -23.55
C ILE A 114 15.98 8.19 -24.03
N SER A 115 17.29 8.03 -24.18
CA SER A 115 17.87 6.73 -24.55
C SER A 115 17.53 5.63 -23.53
N ALA A 116 17.44 4.38 -24.00
CA ALA A 116 17.18 3.22 -23.14
C ALA A 116 18.24 3.02 -22.05
N ALA A 117 19.51 3.34 -22.36
CA ALA A 117 20.61 3.30 -21.41
C ALA A 117 20.43 4.36 -20.31
N SER A 118 20.04 5.59 -20.69
CA SER A 118 19.71 6.67 -19.76
C SER A 118 18.54 6.32 -18.85
N TRP A 119 17.47 5.75 -19.40
CA TRP A 119 16.33 5.30 -18.61
C TRP A 119 16.72 4.21 -17.61
N THR A 120 17.53 3.24 -18.02
CA THR A 120 17.99 2.16 -17.12
C THR A 120 18.88 2.70 -16.01
N ALA A 121 19.77 3.65 -16.32
CA ALA A 121 20.61 4.31 -15.34
C ALA A 121 19.78 5.11 -14.33
N PHE A 122 18.86 5.95 -14.82
CA PHE A 122 17.92 6.71 -14.01
C PHE A 122 17.10 5.79 -13.10
N LYS A 123 16.41 4.80 -13.67
CA LYS A 123 15.57 3.86 -12.93
C LYS A 123 16.35 3.17 -11.82
N SER A 124 17.53 2.64 -12.14
CA SER A 124 18.37 1.93 -11.16
C SER A 124 18.85 2.85 -10.04
N LEU A 125 19.25 4.08 -10.38
CA LEU A 125 19.73 5.06 -9.41
C LEU A 125 18.61 5.51 -8.47
N MET A 126 17.44 5.83 -9.01
CA MET A 126 16.27 6.24 -8.26
C MET A 126 15.77 5.13 -7.33
N GLN A 127 15.65 3.88 -7.83
CA GLN A 127 15.23 2.74 -6.99
C GLN A 127 16.23 2.42 -5.87
N ALA A 128 17.51 2.75 -6.04
CA ALA A 128 18.51 2.51 -5.02
C ALA A 128 18.30 3.36 -3.75
N PHE A 129 17.59 4.50 -3.83
CA PHE A 129 17.21 5.27 -2.63
C PHE A 129 16.36 4.43 -1.67
N TYR A 130 15.50 3.56 -2.19
CA TYR A 130 14.75 2.61 -1.39
C TYR A 130 15.59 1.39 -1.02
N GLU A 131 16.15 0.71 -2.02
CA GLU A 131 16.78 -0.62 -1.86
C GLU A 131 18.09 -0.58 -1.04
N ARG A 132 18.76 0.57 -1.03
CA ARG A 132 20.01 0.80 -0.32
C ARG A 132 19.87 1.91 0.72
N GLY A 133 19.31 3.06 0.33
CA GLY A 133 19.16 4.22 1.21
C GLY A 133 18.26 3.87 2.40
N LEU A 134 16.96 3.74 2.17
CA LEU A 134 16.00 3.40 3.22
C LEU A 134 16.36 2.09 3.92
N LYS A 135 16.83 1.08 3.19
CA LYS A 135 17.27 -0.19 3.82
C LYS A 135 18.39 0.00 4.84
N SER A 136 19.30 0.95 4.64
CA SER A 136 20.49 1.14 5.49
C SER A 136 20.40 2.34 6.43
N GLY A 137 19.46 3.26 6.20
CA GLY A 137 19.29 4.52 6.93
C GLY A 137 19.41 5.73 6.00
N LEU A 138 18.36 6.53 5.96
CA LEU A 138 18.31 7.83 5.30
C LEU A 138 19.10 8.88 6.09
N PRO A 139 19.50 10.02 5.49
CA PRO A 139 20.19 11.08 6.22
C PRO A 139 19.24 11.97 7.02
N TYR A 140 18.10 11.44 7.48
CA TYR A 140 17.05 12.22 8.12
C TYR A 140 16.51 11.56 9.38
N LYS A 141 16.28 12.36 10.41
CA LYS A 141 15.46 11.98 11.57
C LYS A 141 13.99 11.80 11.14
N PRO A 142 13.14 11.19 11.98
CA PRO A 142 11.72 11.01 11.66
C PRO A 142 10.98 12.29 11.26
N ASP A 143 11.38 13.44 11.80
CA ASP A 143 10.82 14.77 11.49
C ASP A 143 11.35 15.41 10.19
N GLY A 144 12.23 14.72 9.45
CA GLY A 144 12.86 15.24 8.23
C GLY A 144 14.13 16.06 8.47
N THR A 145 14.56 16.26 9.72
CA THR A 145 15.79 17.01 10.00
C THR A 145 17.02 16.22 9.57
N PRO A 146 17.97 16.82 8.81
CA PRO A 146 19.21 16.17 8.43
C PRO A 146 20.02 15.64 9.63
N VAL A 147 20.55 14.42 9.52
CA VAL A 147 21.41 13.79 10.53
C VAL A 147 22.52 12.95 9.90
N ALA A 148 23.72 13.00 10.47
CA ALA A 148 24.87 12.29 9.94
C ALA A 148 24.82 10.76 10.20
N VAL A 149 24.21 10.34 11.31
CA VAL A 149 24.13 8.93 11.75
C VAL A 149 22.77 8.68 12.40
N GLY A 150 22.20 7.49 12.15
CA GLY A 150 20.96 7.06 12.82
C GLY A 150 19.70 7.71 12.27
N GLY A 151 19.66 7.99 10.97
CA GLY A 151 18.42 8.38 10.31
C GLY A 151 17.55 7.18 9.93
N VAL A 152 16.30 7.48 9.56
CA VAL A 152 15.22 6.49 9.41
C VAL A 152 15.59 5.38 8.43
N CYS A 153 15.41 4.14 8.86
CA CYS A 153 15.58 2.95 8.03
C CYS A 153 14.26 2.18 7.80
N TYR A 154 14.30 1.20 6.90
CA TYR A 154 13.15 0.35 6.54
C TYR A 154 12.49 -0.29 7.76
N ALA A 155 13.29 -0.84 8.68
CA ALA A 155 12.77 -1.50 9.88
C ALA A 155 12.02 -0.53 10.80
N GLU A 156 12.55 0.69 10.95
CA GLU A 156 11.90 1.74 11.73
C GLU A 156 10.62 2.23 11.07
N TYR A 157 10.61 2.37 9.74
CA TYR A 157 9.42 2.72 8.98
C TYR A 157 8.31 1.66 9.14
N VAL A 158 8.64 0.37 8.96
CA VAL A 158 7.67 -0.73 9.17
C VAL A 158 7.15 -0.75 10.60
N LYS A 159 8.03 -0.57 11.59
CA LYS A 159 7.63 -0.50 13.00
C LYS A 159 6.69 0.68 13.25
N ALA A 160 7.04 1.87 12.76
CA ALA A 160 6.24 3.08 12.92
C ALA A 160 4.85 2.92 12.29
N PHE A 161 4.77 2.29 11.11
CA PHE A 161 3.49 1.97 10.48
C PHE A 161 2.66 1.00 11.32
N ARG A 162 3.27 -0.11 11.78
CA ARG A 162 2.59 -1.10 12.63
C ARG A 162 2.03 -0.47 13.91
N ASP A 163 2.81 0.38 14.56
CA ASP A 163 2.39 1.09 15.76
C ASP A 163 1.24 2.08 15.46
N ALA A 164 1.30 2.82 14.36
CA ALA A 164 0.28 3.79 13.97
C ALA A 164 -1.05 3.16 13.53
N HIS A 165 -1.03 1.92 13.02
CA HIS A 165 -2.20 1.21 12.50
C HIS A 165 -2.63 0.04 13.39
N ARG A 166 -2.07 -0.05 14.60
CA ARG A 166 -2.46 -1.06 15.58
C ARG A 166 -3.89 -0.77 16.04
N LEU A 167 -4.81 -1.67 15.70
CA LEU A 167 -6.21 -1.56 16.10
C LEU A 167 -6.46 -2.10 17.53
N ASN A 168 -5.72 -3.14 17.91
CA ASN A 168 -5.84 -3.77 19.24
C ASN A 168 -4.64 -3.40 20.12
N PRO A 169 -4.83 -2.84 21.34
CA PRO A 169 -3.71 -2.47 22.20
C PRO A 169 -2.92 -3.67 22.75
N ASN A 170 -3.49 -4.89 22.73
CA ASN A 170 -2.78 -6.09 23.11
C ASN A 170 -1.71 -6.45 22.07
N LEU A 171 -0.44 -6.50 22.50
CA LEU A 171 0.70 -6.78 21.62
C LEU A 171 0.72 -8.22 21.06
N ASP A 172 -0.01 -9.14 21.69
CA ASP A 172 -0.17 -10.52 21.23
C ASP A 172 -1.30 -10.66 20.20
N ALA A 173 -2.10 -9.61 19.98
CA ALA A 173 -3.16 -9.61 18.98
C ALA A 173 -2.58 -9.57 17.56
N GLN A 174 -3.26 -10.22 16.63
CA GLN A 174 -2.87 -10.18 15.22
C GLN A 174 -3.17 -8.80 14.62
N GLU A 175 -2.17 -8.21 13.97
CA GLU A 175 -2.34 -6.97 13.23
C GLU A 175 -3.06 -7.20 11.90
N VAL A 176 -3.72 -6.16 11.42
CA VAL A 176 -4.62 -6.24 10.26
C VAL A 176 -4.02 -5.51 9.06
N CYS A 177 -4.08 -6.16 7.89
CA CYS A 177 -3.74 -5.55 6.62
C CYS A 177 -4.78 -4.51 6.25
N VAL A 178 -4.34 -3.25 6.07
CA VAL A 178 -5.25 -2.15 5.79
C VAL A 178 -5.98 -2.29 4.46
N LEU A 179 -5.42 -3.02 3.49
CA LEU A 179 -6.02 -3.20 2.17
C LEU A 179 -7.20 -4.17 2.19
N CYS A 180 -7.02 -5.37 2.74
CA CYS A 180 -7.98 -6.48 2.63
C CYS A 180 -8.66 -6.90 3.94
N GLY A 181 -8.29 -6.32 5.09
CA GLY A 181 -8.85 -6.66 6.40
C GLY A 181 -8.36 -8.00 6.98
N GLY A 182 -7.57 -8.79 6.24
CA GLY A 182 -6.97 -10.03 6.73
C GLY A 182 -5.69 -9.80 7.58
N PRO A 183 -5.00 -10.86 8.02
CA PRO A 183 -3.79 -10.72 8.82
C PRO A 183 -2.69 -9.98 8.05
N LEU A 184 -2.01 -9.03 8.71
CA LEU A 184 -0.86 -8.32 8.12
C LEU A 184 0.35 -9.26 7.93
N GLY A 185 0.53 -10.19 8.87
CA GLY A 185 1.66 -11.14 8.91
C GLY A 185 2.84 -10.61 9.72
N GLN A 186 3.79 -11.50 10.03
CA GLN A 186 4.95 -11.18 10.88
C GLN A 186 6.01 -10.35 10.17
N THR A 187 6.15 -10.56 8.86
CA THR A 187 7.12 -9.88 7.98
C THR A 187 6.38 -9.18 6.84
N PRO A 188 5.59 -8.12 7.14
CA PRO A 188 4.93 -7.38 6.08
C PRO A 188 5.96 -6.74 5.14
N GLU A 189 5.64 -6.76 3.86
CA GLU A 189 6.42 -6.09 2.84
C GLU A 189 5.86 -4.67 2.66
N VAL A 190 6.75 -3.70 2.47
CA VAL A 190 6.35 -2.36 2.06
C VAL A 190 6.12 -2.37 0.56
N ASP A 191 4.86 -2.28 0.16
CA ASP A 191 4.43 -2.16 -1.23
C ASP A 191 4.64 -0.74 -1.75
N HIS A 192 4.82 -0.65 -3.07
CA HIS A 192 4.77 0.59 -3.84
C HIS A 192 3.41 0.64 -4.54
N TRP A 193 2.47 1.45 -4.02
CA TRP A 193 1.11 1.50 -4.57
C TRP A 193 1.11 1.76 -6.07
N ILE A 194 1.88 2.74 -6.52
CA ILE A 194 2.30 2.93 -7.89
C ILE A 194 3.64 2.24 -8.08
N ALA A 195 3.69 1.30 -9.02
CA ALA A 195 4.83 0.43 -9.29
C ALA A 195 6.13 1.24 -9.50
N LYS A 196 7.12 1.04 -8.62
CA LYS A 196 8.45 1.68 -8.75
C LYS A 196 9.16 1.26 -10.04
N SER A 197 8.76 0.14 -10.66
CA SER A 197 9.33 -0.33 -11.92
C SER A 197 8.96 0.58 -13.10
N ALA A 198 7.79 1.21 -13.07
CA ALA A 198 7.33 2.21 -14.03
C ALA A 198 7.68 3.64 -13.58
N PHE A 199 7.55 3.92 -12.28
CA PHE A 199 7.73 5.27 -11.70
C PHE A 199 8.80 5.28 -10.60
N PRO A 200 10.09 5.19 -10.95
CA PRO A 200 11.16 4.96 -9.96
C PRO A 200 11.41 6.14 -9.01
N LEU A 201 10.96 7.35 -9.33
CA LEU A 201 10.97 8.50 -8.42
C LEU A 201 10.09 8.29 -7.19
N LEU A 202 9.04 7.48 -7.30
CA LEU A 202 8.14 7.20 -6.19
C LEU A 202 8.67 6.10 -5.26
N SER A 203 9.92 5.67 -5.41
CA SER A 203 10.48 4.55 -4.65
C SER A 203 10.62 4.84 -3.14
N VAL A 204 10.80 6.11 -2.76
CA VAL A 204 10.83 6.58 -1.36
C VAL A 204 9.74 7.61 -1.05
N CYS A 205 8.76 7.78 -1.94
CA CYS A 205 7.64 8.70 -1.73
C CYS A 205 6.74 8.18 -0.61
N ALA A 206 6.50 8.98 0.43
CA ALA A 206 5.68 8.59 1.57
C ALA A 206 4.24 8.20 1.18
N ASP A 207 3.66 8.94 0.23
CA ASP A 207 2.32 8.62 -0.31
C ASP A 207 2.29 7.33 -1.11
N ASN A 208 3.44 6.80 -1.55
CA ASN A 208 3.51 5.62 -2.38
C ASN A 208 3.89 4.35 -1.62
N LEU A 209 4.36 4.45 -0.37
CA LEU A 209 4.83 3.33 0.42
C LEU A 209 3.79 2.87 1.43
N LEU A 210 3.51 1.56 1.46
CA LEU A 210 2.51 0.99 2.37
C LEU A 210 2.88 -0.44 2.79
N PRO A 211 3.12 -0.73 4.08
CA PRO A 211 3.17 -2.09 4.58
C PRO A 211 1.83 -2.82 4.39
N ILE A 212 1.86 -3.94 3.65
CA ILE A 212 0.69 -4.77 3.38
C ILE A 212 1.02 -6.25 3.56
N CYS A 213 -0.02 -7.10 3.62
CA CYS A 213 0.19 -8.53 3.70
C CYS A 213 0.74 -9.10 2.39
N GLY A 214 1.54 -10.18 2.49
CA GLY A 214 2.18 -10.80 1.33
C GLY A 214 1.20 -11.33 0.28
N GLU A 215 -0.01 -11.72 0.68
CA GLU A 215 -1.03 -12.12 -0.29
C GLU A 215 -1.47 -10.92 -1.15
N CYS A 216 -1.74 -9.75 -0.55
CA CYS A 216 -2.05 -8.54 -1.30
C CYS A 216 -0.88 -8.12 -2.20
N ASN A 217 0.36 -8.22 -1.70
CA ASN A 217 1.57 -7.84 -2.44
C ASN A 217 1.99 -8.85 -3.54
N SER A 218 1.35 -10.02 -3.60
CA SER A 218 1.75 -11.07 -4.54
C SER A 218 1.54 -10.68 -6.01
N THR A 219 2.26 -11.33 -6.92
CA THR A 219 2.13 -11.13 -8.38
C THR A 219 0.76 -11.51 -8.92
N ALA A 220 0.03 -12.39 -8.23
CA ALA A 220 -1.36 -12.71 -8.57
C ALA A 220 -2.32 -11.55 -8.27
N ASN A 221 -1.98 -10.73 -7.28
CA ASN A 221 -2.78 -9.59 -6.80
C ASN A 221 -2.12 -8.27 -7.23
N LYS A 222 -1.68 -7.43 -6.29
CA LYS A 222 -1.13 -6.10 -6.61
C LYS A 222 0.11 -6.20 -7.50
N GLY A 223 1.19 -6.78 -6.97
CA GLY A 223 2.51 -6.81 -7.60
C GLY A 223 2.85 -5.48 -8.28
N GLU A 224 3.30 -5.58 -9.53
CA GLU A 224 3.68 -4.43 -10.37
C GLU A 224 2.53 -3.92 -11.27
N LYS A 225 1.27 -4.32 -11.03
CA LYS A 225 0.14 -3.88 -11.87
C LYS A 225 -0.12 -2.39 -11.69
N ASP A 226 -0.53 -1.75 -12.78
CA ASP A 226 -0.90 -0.35 -12.82
C ASP A 226 -2.15 -0.07 -11.96
N VAL A 227 -2.14 1.08 -11.30
CA VAL A 227 -3.24 1.58 -10.46
C VAL A 227 -3.77 2.92 -11.00
N HIS A 228 -3.84 3.00 -12.32
CA HIS A 228 -4.44 4.10 -13.06
C HIS A 228 -5.07 3.55 -14.35
N THR A 229 -6.06 4.24 -14.88
CA THR A 229 -6.69 3.91 -16.17
C THR A 229 -6.24 4.94 -17.20
N ALA A 230 -5.34 4.53 -18.11
CA ALA A 230 -4.78 5.41 -19.14
C ALA A 230 -4.22 6.75 -18.58
N GLY A 231 -3.52 6.70 -17.45
CA GLY A 231 -2.97 7.89 -16.79
C GLY A 231 -3.99 8.69 -15.95
N SER A 232 -5.20 8.18 -15.73
CA SER A 232 -6.17 8.75 -14.79
C SER A 232 -6.27 7.92 -13.51
N PHE A 233 -6.26 8.62 -12.37
CA PHE A 233 -6.55 8.02 -11.06
C PHE A 233 -8.01 8.19 -10.63
N SER A 234 -8.89 8.78 -11.46
CA SER A 234 -10.29 9.09 -11.10
C SER A 234 -11.07 7.88 -10.60
N ASP A 235 -10.79 6.72 -11.19
CA ASP A 235 -11.51 5.47 -10.96
C ASP A 235 -10.76 4.55 -10.01
N TRP A 236 -9.82 5.09 -9.23
CA TRP A 236 -9.00 4.34 -8.29
C TRP A 236 -9.13 4.93 -6.88
N PHE A 237 -9.14 4.05 -5.89
CA PHE A 237 -8.78 4.41 -4.52
C PHE A 237 -7.25 4.52 -4.41
N HIS A 238 -6.79 5.36 -3.49
CA HIS A 238 -5.38 5.49 -3.16
C HIS A 238 -5.19 5.41 -1.64
N PRO A 239 -4.17 4.68 -1.13
CA PRO A 239 -4.02 4.41 0.30
C PRO A 239 -4.03 5.62 1.24
N TYR A 240 -3.53 6.77 0.80
CA TYR A 240 -3.49 7.98 1.62
C TYR A 240 -4.36 9.11 1.03
N LEU A 241 -4.20 9.40 -0.26
CA LEU A 241 -4.81 10.54 -0.93
C LEU A 241 -6.30 10.39 -1.27
N ARG A 242 -6.82 9.16 -1.32
CA ARG A 242 -8.24 8.86 -1.56
C ARG A 242 -8.59 7.49 -0.96
N PRO A 243 -8.65 7.37 0.37
CA PRO A 243 -8.78 6.08 1.04
C PRO A 243 -10.14 5.42 0.74
N GLY A 244 -10.13 4.09 0.66
CA GLY A 244 -11.36 3.29 0.47
C GLY A 244 -12.07 2.91 1.76
N ASN A 245 -11.46 3.13 2.93
CA ASN A 245 -12.09 2.87 4.23
C ASN A 245 -13.37 3.71 4.36
N GLY A 246 -14.47 3.08 4.79
CA GLY A 246 -15.79 3.72 4.83
C GLY A 246 -16.44 3.94 3.45
N GLY A 247 -15.75 3.66 2.34
CA GLY A 247 -16.30 3.70 0.97
C GLY A 247 -16.65 2.32 0.42
N LEU A 248 -16.26 1.24 1.11
CA LEU A 248 -16.43 -0.15 0.69
C LEU A 248 -17.20 -0.96 1.73
N ARG A 249 -17.96 -1.95 1.27
CA ARG A 249 -18.56 -2.98 2.12
C ARG A 249 -18.52 -4.35 1.44
N ILE A 250 -18.63 -5.40 2.25
CA ILE A 250 -18.80 -6.77 1.78
C ILE A 250 -20.29 -7.05 1.65
N ASN A 251 -20.74 -7.46 0.47
CA ASN A 251 -22.14 -7.80 0.20
C ASN A 251 -22.29 -9.29 -0.09
N TYR A 252 -23.08 -10.01 0.70
CA TYR A 252 -23.40 -11.41 0.43
C TYR A 252 -24.51 -11.54 -0.62
N VAL A 253 -24.30 -12.41 -1.60
CA VAL A 253 -25.27 -12.73 -2.65
C VAL A 253 -25.63 -14.21 -2.56
N LEU A 254 -26.84 -14.49 -2.06
CA LEU A 254 -27.31 -15.84 -1.76
C LEU A 254 -27.36 -16.75 -2.99
N SER A 255 -27.81 -16.25 -4.14
CA SER A 255 -27.91 -17.02 -5.40
C SER A 255 -26.55 -17.54 -5.87
N GLU A 256 -25.49 -16.79 -5.61
CA GLU A 256 -24.11 -17.13 -5.99
C GLU A 256 -23.35 -17.84 -4.86
N ARG A 257 -23.90 -17.76 -3.63
CA ARG A 257 -23.24 -18.17 -2.39
C ARG A 257 -21.84 -17.57 -2.30
N ALA A 258 -21.73 -16.28 -2.62
CA ALA A 258 -20.48 -15.53 -2.69
C ALA A 258 -20.64 -14.18 -2.00
N VAL A 259 -19.51 -13.58 -1.62
CA VAL A 259 -19.46 -12.20 -1.17
C VAL A 259 -18.70 -11.35 -2.16
N HIS A 260 -19.15 -10.10 -2.31
CA HIS A 260 -18.61 -9.14 -3.26
C HIS A 260 -18.13 -7.88 -2.56
N CYS A 261 -17.01 -7.34 -3.05
CA CYS A 261 -16.55 -6.00 -2.73
C CYS A 261 -17.44 -4.99 -3.46
N VAL A 262 -18.22 -4.19 -2.72
CA VAL A 262 -19.10 -3.19 -3.32
C VAL A 262 -18.86 -1.81 -2.72
N ALA A 263 -19.00 -0.77 -3.55
CA ALA A 263 -19.00 0.60 -3.08
C ALA A 263 -20.24 0.88 -2.22
N ILE A 264 -20.08 1.69 -1.18
CA ILE A 264 -21.21 2.21 -0.40
C ILE A 264 -21.96 3.28 -1.19
N VAL A 265 -21.22 4.14 -1.89
CA VAL A 265 -21.77 5.20 -2.74
C VAL A 265 -21.64 4.80 -4.21
N ALA A 266 -22.71 4.97 -4.99
CA ALA A 266 -22.76 4.55 -6.40
C ALA A 266 -21.66 5.18 -7.27
N THR A 267 -21.26 6.43 -6.99
CA THR A 267 -20.19 7.14 -7.73
C THR A 267 -18.80 6.53 -7.52
N ASP A 268 -18.61 5.72 -6.47
CA ASP A 268 -17.35 5.03 -6.19
C ASP A 268 -17.33 3.59 -6.71
N LYS A 269 -18.39 3.14 -7.41
CA LYS A 269 -18.45 1.80 -7.99
C LYS A 269 -17.21 1.47 -8.85
N PRO A 270 -16.75 2.33 -9.78
CA PRO A 270 -15.54 2.04 -10.55
C PRO A 270 -14.30 1.84 -9.67
N LYS A 271 -14.18 2.60 -8.58
CA LYS A 271 -13.06 2.50 -7.62
C LYS A 271 -13.09 1.18 -6.87
N ALA A 272 -14.27 0.74 -6.45
CA ALA A 272 -14.45 -0.55 -5.80
C ALA A 272 -14.15 -1.72 -6.74
N ASP A 273 -14.65 -1.65 -7.98
CA ASP A 273 -14.45 -2.68 -9.01
C ASP A 273 -12.96 -2.84 -9.34
N HIS A 274 -12.24 -1.74 -9.59
CA HIS A 274 -10.80 -1.80 -9.87
C HIS A 274 -9.99 -2.32 -8.68
N LEU A 275 -10.32 -1.90 -7.45
CA LEU A 275 -9.64 -2.38 -6.27
C LEU A 275 -9.89 -3.88 -6.04
N ASP A 276 -11.12 -4.34 -6.27
CA ASP A 276 -11.48 -5.75 -6.20
C ASP A 276 -10.69 -6.58 -7.21
N GLN A 277 -10.68 -6.15 -8.47
CA GLN A 277 -9.93 -6.80 -9.54
C GLN A 277 -8.42 -6.82 -9.27
N LEU A 278 -7.88 -5.74 -8.70
CA LEU A 278 -6.45 -5.63 -8.38
C LEU A 278 -6.03 -6.65 -7.31
N LEU A 279 -6.85 -6.82 -6.28
CA LEU A 279 -6.49 -7.57 -5.07
C LEU A 279 -7.22 -8.92 -4.93
N ASN A 280 -8.07 -9.25 -5.90
CA ASN A 280 -8.99 -10.39 -5.92
C ASN A 280 -9.81 -10.50 -4.63
N LEU A 281 -10.41 -9.38 -4.18
CA LEU A 281 -11.03 -9.30 -2.84
C LEU A 281 -12.25 -10.20 -2.73
N SER A 282 -13.19 -10.11 -3.67
CA SER A 282 -14.44 -10.89 -3.69
C SER A 282 -14.15 -12.40 -3.68
N ASP A 283 -13.20 -12.86 -4.49
CA ASP A 283 -12.79 -14.27 -4.53
C ASP A 283 -12.15 -14.73 -3.21
N ARG A 284 -11.22 -13.93 -2.67
CA ARG A 284 -10.52 -14.25 -1.42
C ARG A 284 -11.46 -14.23 -0.23
N TRP A 285 -12.29 -13.21 -0.12
CA TRP A 285 -13.30 -13.09 0.92
C TRP A 285 -14.36 -14.17 0.79
N THR A 286 -14.77 -14.57 -0.42
CA THR A 286 -15.69 -15.70 -0.62
C THR A 286 -15.12 -17.01 -0.09
N ARG A 287 -13.83 -17.30 -0.34
CA ARG A 287 -13.18 -18.49 0.23
C ARG A 287 -13.20 -18.46 1.76
N LYS A 288 -12.85 -17.32 2.36
CA LYS A 288 -12.87 -17.14 3.82
C LYS A 288 -14.29 -17.26 4.40
N PHE A 289 -15.25 -16.56 3.80
CA PHE A 289 -16.65 -16.59 4.18
C PHE A 289 -17.19 -18.03 4.22
N LYS A 290 -16.93 -18.82 3.16
CA LYS A 290 -17.37 -20.23 3.08
C LYS A 290 -16.71 -21.09 4.17
N ALA A 291 -15.42 -20.88 4.43
CA ALA A 291 -14.72 -21.61 5.49
C ALA A 291 -15.29 -21.29 6.88
N GLU A 292 -15.53 -20.01 7.17
CA GLU A 292 -16.12 -19.54 8.43
C GLU A 292 -17.57 -20.02 8.60
N TYR A 293 -18.37 -20.00 7.52
CA TYR A 293 -19.72 -20.54 7.51
C TYR A 293 -19.74 -22.03 7.92
N LEU A 294 -18.89 -22.85 7.28
CA LEU A 294 -18.80 -24.28 7.58
C LEU A 294 -18.29 -24.53 9.01
N ALA A 295 -17.31 -23.74 9.47
CA ALA A 295 -16.79 -23.84 10.83
C ALA A 295 -17.87 -23.53 11.87
N LYS A 296 -18.65 -22.46 11.66
CA LYS A 296 -19.74 -22.05 12.57
C LYS A 296 -20.88 -23.06 12.58
N GLN A 297 -21.26 -23.58 11.42
CA GLN A 297 -22.29 -24.63 11.33
C GLN A 297 -21.85 -25.90 12.09
N LYS A 298 -20.59 -26.32 11.90
CA LYS A 298 -20.00 -27.46 12.62
C LYS A 298 -19.95 -27.25 14.13
N GLU A 299 -19.61 -26.04 14.58
CA GLU A 299 -19.63 -25.67 16.00
C GLU A 299 -21.02 -25.87 16.61
N LEU A 300 -22.05 -25.29 15.99
CA LEU A 300 -23.44 -25.41 16.45
C LEU A 300 -23.93 -26.86 16.46
N PHE A 301 -23.60 -27.63 15.41
CA PHE A 301 -23.92 -29.05 15.37
C PHE A 301 -23.30 -29.80 16.56
N ASN A 302 -22.03 -29.55 16.87
CA ASN A 302 -21.35 -30.18 18.00
C ASN A 302 -21.92 -29.75 19.37
N LEU A 303 -22.29 -28.47 19.52
CA LEU A 303 -22.94 -27.97 20.73
C LEU A 303 -24.29 -28.66 20.95
N LYS A 304 -25.08 -28.81 19.87
CA LYS A 304 -26.36 -29.52 19.92
C LYS A 304 -26.20 -30.99 20.32
N GLN A 305 -25.26 -31.72 19.70
CA GLN A 305 -24.98 -33.12 20.05
C GLN A 305 -24.58 -33.31 21.52
N ARG A 306 -24.07 -32.25 22.18
CA ARG A 306 -23.71 -32.24 23.59
C ARG A 306 -24.83 -31.73 24.51
N GLY A 307 -26.01 -31.42 23.97
CA GLY A 307 -27.13 -30.84 24.72
C GLY A 307 -26.89 -29.40 25.22
N ARG A 308 -25.96 -28.66 24.59
CA ARG A 308 -25.59 -27.27 24.96
C ARG A 308 -25.83 -26.26 23.83
N GLY A 309 -26.35 -26.71 22.69
CA GLY A 309 -26.67 -25.86 21.56
C GLY A 309 -28.11 -25.34 21.61
N PRO A 310 -28.48 -24.46 20.67
CA PRO A 310 -29.86 -24.03 20.47
C PRO A 310 -30.84 -25.21 20.36
N SER A 311 -32.04 -25.07 20.91
CA SER A 311 -33.12 -26.06 20.86
C SER A 311 -34.17 -25.77 19.79
N ASP A 312 -34.32 -24.48 19.46
CA ASP A 312 -35.39 -23.92 18.63
C ASP A 312 -34.87 -22.71 17.82
N LEU A 313 -35.75 -22.11 17.02
CA LEU A 313 -35.40 -20.97 16.17
C LEU A 313 -34.99 -19.73 16.98
N ALA A 314 -35.68 -19.46 18.09
CA ALA A 314 -35.43 -18.26 18.90
C ALA A 314 -34.07 -18.32 19.61
N SER A 315 -33.72 -19.48 20.19
CA SER A 315 -32.41 -19.72 20.80
C SER A 315 -31.28 -19.71 19.76
N LEU A 316 -31.53 -20.17 18.53
CA LEU A 316 -30.56 -20.08 17.44
C LEU A 316 -30.30 -18.62 17.06
N GLN A 317 -31.37 -17.84 16.88
CA GLN A 317 -31.27 -16.41 16.58
C GLN A 317 -30.55 -15.65 17.68
N SER A 318 -30.87 -15.92 18.95
CA SER A 318 -30.20 -15.29 20.10
C SER A 318 -28.71 -15.61 20.09
N TYR A 319 -28.35 -16.89 19.94
CA TYR A 319 -26.95 -17.31 19.91
C TYR A 319 -26.16 -16.62 18.78
N LEU A 320 -26.74 -16.52 17.58
CA LEU A 320 -26.08 -15.87 16.43
C LEU A 320 -26.00 -14.35 16.59
N THR A 321 -26.98 -13.74 17.27
CA THR A 321 -26.95 -12.32 17.63
C THR A 321 -25.83 -12.07 18.65
N ASP A 322 -25.71 -12.90 19.68
CA ASP A 322 -24.62 -12.82 20.65
C ASP A 322 -23.25 -13.00 19.98
N TYR A 323 -23.15 -13.94 19.03
CA TYR A 323 -21.97 -14.11 18.20
C TYR A 323 -21.62 -12.85 17.42
N GLN A 324 -22.59 -12.19 16.78
CA GLN A 324 -22.38 -10.96 16.04
C GLN A 324 -21.88 -9.83 16.94
N VAL A 325 -22.49 -9.67 18.12
CA VAL A 325 -22.11 -8.64 19.11
C VAL A 325 -20.72 -8.91 19.69
N ALA A 326 -20.33 -10.18 19.83
CA ALA A 326 -19.02 -10.58 20.35
C ALA A 326 -17.88 -10.51 19.31
N LEU A 327 -18.14 -10.11 18.06
CA LEU A 327 -17.09 -9.99 17.06
C LEU A 327 -16.10 -8.88 17.41
N ASP A 328 -14.82 -9.23 17.41
CA ASP A 328 -13.73 -8.29 17.60
C ASP A 328 -13.44 -7.51 16.30
N GLU A 329 -13.84 -6.24 16.27
CA GLU A 329 -13.65 -5.31 15.14
C GLU A 329 -12.18 -5.00 14.84
N THR A 330 -11.32 -5.18 15.84
CA THR A 330 -9.89 -4.92 15.76
C THR A 330 -9.12 -6.10 15.17
N GLY A 331 -9.74 -7.29 15.14
CA GLY A 331 -9.14 -8.52 14.67
C GLY A 331 -9.18 -8.68 13.14
N PRO A 332 -8.37 -9.60 12.60
CA PRO A 332 -8.40 -9.94 11.19
C PRO A 332 -9.75 -10.49 10.76
N ASP A 333 -10.05 -10.30 9.48
CA ASP A 333 -11.23 -10.81 8.78
C ASP A 333 -12.57 -10.45 9.46
N TYR A 334 -12.56 -9.38 10.28
CA TYR A 334 -13.77 -8.89 10.94
C TYR A 334 -14.88 -8.61 9.94
N GLU A 335 -14.60 -7.92 8.84
CA GLU A 335 -15.61 -7.56 7.84
C GLU A 335 -16.24 -8.80 7.19
N VAL A 336 -15.45 -9.86 6.98
CA VAL A 336 -15.94 -11.15 6.46
C VAL A 336 -16.84 -11.83 7.48
N ARG A 337 -16.43 -11.86 8.76
CA ARG A 337 -17.21 -12.45 9.87
C ARG A 337 -18.49 -11.67 10.15
N GLN A 338 -18.44 -10.34 10.02
CA GLN A 338 -19.60 -9.47 10.14
C GLN A 338 -20.60 -9.71 9.01
N ALA A 339 -20.12 -9.82 7.77
CA ALA A 339 -20.95 -10.20 6.62
C ALA A 339 -21.56 -11.60 6.80
N LEU A 340 -20.81 -12.55 7.36
CA LEU A 340 -21.31 -13.89 7.69
C LEU A 340 -22.42 -13.83 8.75
N ALA A 341 -22.21 -13.14 9.85
CA ALA A 341 -23.20 -13.01 10.91
C ALA A 341 -24.51 -12.40 10.37
N ALA A 342 -24.41 -11.32 9.60
CA ALA A 342 -25.56 -10.71 8.94
C ALA A 342 -26.25 -11.68 7.97
N ALA A 343 -25.49 -12.38 7.13
CA ALA A 343 -26.02 -13.31 6.14
C ALA A 343 -26.75 -14.51 6.77
N ILE A 344 -26.29 -15.03 7.91
CA ILE A 344 -26.97 -16.14 8.60
C ILE A 344 -28.24 -15.64 9.28
N LEU A 345 -28.25 -14.42 9.83
CA LEU A 345 -29.41 -13.82 10.49
C LEU A 345 -30.53 -13.41 9.51
N GLU A 346 -30.27 -13.39 8.20
CA GLU A 346 -31.32 -13.23 7.20
C GLU A 346 -32.38 -14.35 7.33
N PRO A 347 -33.70 -14.02 7.33
CA PRO A 347 -34.75 -14.99 7.68
C PRO A 347 -34.70 -16.30 6.90
N ALA A 348 -34.40 -16.25 5.60
CA ALA A 348 -34.32 -17.43 4.75
C ALA A 348 -33.12 -18.33 5.13
N CYS A 349 -31.96 -17.74 5.43
CA CYS A 349 -30.77 -18.48 5.85
C CYS A 349 -30.95 -19.07 7.25
N LEU A 350 -31.52 -18.29 8.18
CA LEU A 350 -31.79 -18.73 9.54
C LEU A 350 -32.77 -19.92 9.56
N ALA A 351 -33.83 -19.86 8.76
CA ALA A 351 -34.77 -20.96 8.60
C ALA A 351 -34.11 -22.22 7.99
N ALA A 352 -33.23 -22.05 7.00
CA ALA A 352 -32.45 -23.16 6.46
C ALA A 352 -31.55 -23.80 7.53
N TRP A 353 -30.86 -22.99 8.35
CA TRP A 353 -30.01 -23.49 9.44
C TRP A 353 -30.82 -24.21 10.52
N HIS A 354 -32.00 -23.71 10.87
CA HIS A 354 -32.90 -24.39 11.81
C HIS A 354 -33.27 -25.80 11.32
N SER A 355 -33.62 -25.92 10.04
CA SER A 355 -33.92 -27.20 9.39
C SER A 355 -32.71 -28.13 9.31
N GLU A 356 -31.57 -27.64 8.83
CA GLU A 356 -30.32 -28.41 8.67
C GLU A 356 -29.76 -28.89 10.00
N LEU A 357 -29.91 -28.09 11.07
CA LEU A 357 -29.55 -28.49 12.42
C LEU A 357 -30.61 -29.41 13.06
N GLY A 358 -31.79 -29.58 12.47
CA GLY A 358 -32.89 -30.42 12.94
C GLY A 358 -33.51 -29.93 14.26
N LEU A 359 -33.59 -28.61 14.45
CA LEU A 359 -34.12 -27.99 15.68
C LEU A 359 -35.64 -28.16 15.78
N VAL A 360 -36.18 -28.10 17.00
CA VAL A 360 -37.62 -28.20 17.22
C VAL A 360 -38.28 -26.90 16.73
N THR A 361 -39.43 -27.04 16.06
CA THR A 361 -40.25 -25.91 15.58
C THR A 361 -40.84 -25.10 16.72
#